data_AF-A0A6A2X1C8-F1
#
_entry.id   AF-A0A6A2X1C8-F1
#
_cell.length_a   1.000
_cell.length_b   1.000
_cell.length_c   1.000
_cell.angle_alpha   90.00
_cell.angle_beta   90.00
_cell.angle_gamma   90.00
#
_symmetry.space_group_name_H-M   'P 1'
#
loop_
_entity.id
_entity.type
_entity.pdbx_description
1 polymer ?
#
loop_
_entity_poly.entity_id
_entity_poly.type
_entity_poly.pdbx_seq_one_letter_code
_entity_poly.pdbx_strand_id
1 'polypeptide(L)'
;MVRLFLWKKRRLSFRSSKKKAQPLVQTGENCWEVKQLVSRNRQAKLKAQVFFASFDQRSERAAGESACTALVAVIAHRLNSNQASMPTRLEFDSLITEGSSQWRKLCSNIAYTNAFPDKHFDLDTVLKADHKPVTVLQDKSFTGFFNRERFECLKDAMSFDEIWNEISDEP
;
A
#
# COMPACT_ATOMS: atom_id res chain seq x y z
N MET A 1 -13.53 25.03 22.17
CA MET A 1 -12.07 25.28 22.13
C MET A 1 -11.44 24.19 21.27
N VAL A 2 -11.14 24.50 20.01
CA VAL A 2 -10.70 23.51 19.01
C VAL A 2 -9.19 23.31 19.16
N ARG A 3 -8.75 22.10 19.53
CA ARG A 3 -7.33 21.74 19.54
C ARG A 3 -6.88 21.49 18.10
N LEU A 4 -6.14 22.44 17.51
CA LEU A 4 -5.35 22.19 16.32
C LEU A 4 -4.25 21.17 16.66
N PHE A 5 -4.32 19.97 16.08
CA PHE A 5 -3.17 19.08 16.04
C PHE A 5 -2.18 19.61 14.99
N LEU A 6 -1.15 20.32 15.46
CA LEU A 6 0.03 20.60 14.65
C LEU A 6 0.72 19.29 14.32
N TRP A 7 0.54 18.80 13.09
CA TRP A 7 1.34 17.73 12.53
C TRP A 7 2.80 18.21 12.40
N LYS A 8 3.60 17.99 13.45
CA LYS A 8 5.05 18.16 13.38
C LYS A 8 5.58 17.16 12.34
N LYS A 9 6.08 17.69 11.21
CA LYS A 9 6.91 16.95 10.24
C LYS A 9 8.05 16.23 10.98
N ARG A 10 7.87 14.96 11.32
CA ARG A 10 8.99 14.12 11.77
C ARG A 10 9.81 13.76 10.54
N ARG A 11 10.99 14.38 10.43
CA ARG A 11 12.05 14.01 9.48
C ARG A 11 12.39 12.53 9.71
N LEU A 12 12.02 11.67 8.76
CA LEU A 12 12.54 10.30 8.69
C LEU A 12 14.02 10.40 8.31
N SER A 13 14.91 10.23 9.29
CA SER A 13 16.34 10.13 9.02
C SER A 13 16.62 8.74 8.45
N PHE A 14 16.71 8.63 7.12
CA PHE A 14 17.30 7.45 6.49
C PHE A 14 18.80 7.54 6.66
N ARG A 15 19.36 6.70 7.53
CA ARG A 15 20.81 6.51 7.62
C ARG A 15 21.24 5.78 6.34
N SER A 16 21.75 6.53 5.37
CA SER A 16 22.35 5.97 4.15
C SER A 16 23.62 5.21 4.53
N SER A 17 23.52 3.89 4.65
CA SER A 17 24.70 3.03 4.68
C SER A 17 25.38 3.13 3.31
N LYS A 18 26.65 3.53 3.31
CA LYS A 18 27.51 3.69 2.13
C LYS A 18 27.28 2.58 1.11
N LYS A 19 26.88 2.94 -0.11
CA LYS A 19 26.75 2.02 -1.25
C LYS A 19 28.10 1.37 -1.55
N LYS A 20 28.25 0.09 -1.24
CA LYS A 20 29.16 -0.78 -1.99
C LYS A 20 28.48 -1.01 -3.34
N ALA A 21 29.17 -0.68 -4.44
CA ALA A 21 28.67 -0.90 -5.79
C ALA A 21 28.23 -2.37 -5.93
N GLN A 22 26.93 -2.57 -6.07
CA GLN A 22 26.38 -3.88 -6.41
C GLN A 22 26.48 -4.05 -7.93
N PRO A 23 26.77 -5.27 -8.43
CA PRO A 23 26.84 -5.51 -9.86
C PRO A 23 25.49 -5.19 -10.49
N LEU A 24 25.53 -4.68 -11.72
CA LEU A 24 24.37 -4.50 -12.57
C LEU A 24 23.66 -5.87 -12.72
N VAL A 25 22.63 -6.12 -11.91
CA VAL A 25 21.87 -7.37 -11.97
C VAL A 25 20.97 -7.32 -13.19
N GLN A 26 21.14 -8.38 -13.97
CA GLN A 26 20.56 -8.66 -15.28
C GLN A 26 19.06 -8.36 -15.35
N THR A 27 18.69 -7.70 -16.45
CA THR A 27 17.33 -7.59 -16.99
C THR A 27 16.83 -8.97 -17.38
N GLY A 28 16.20 -9.68 -16.44
CA GLY A 28 15.49 -10.93 -16.69
C GLY A 28 13.99 -10.72 -16.50
N GLU A 29 13.21 -11.19 -17.48
CA GLU A 29 11.76 -11.35 -17.38
C GLU A 29 11.41 -12.15 -16.10
N ASN A 30 10.43 -11.69 -15.32
CA ASN A 30 10.01 -12.24 -14.02
C ASN A 30 11.04 -12.16 -12.86
N CYS A 31 11.31 -10.96 -12.36
CA CYS A 31 12.15 -10.72 -11.16
C CYS A 31 11.45 -11.10 -9.83
N TRP A 32 11.07 -12.36 -9.66
CA TRP A 32 10.84 -12.91 -8.33
C TRP A 32 12.18 -13.02 -7.61
N GLU A 33 12.27 -12.50 -6.39
CA GLU A 33 13.44 -12.65 -5.53
C GLU A 33 13.07 -13.39 -4.25
N VAL A 34 13.96 -14.25 -3.75
CA VAL A 34 13.79 -14.85 -2.42
C VAL A 34 14.28 -13.87 -1.37
N LYS A 35 13.39 -13.44 -0.49
CA LYS A 35 13.69 -12.45 0.55
C LYS A 35 13.30 -12.94 1.92
N GLN A 36 14.13 -12.60 2.91
CA GLN A 36 13.75 -12.77 4.31
C GLN A 36 13.05 -11.50 4.79
N LEU A 37 11.75 -11.62 5.02
CA LEU A 37 10.93 -10.62 5.70
C LEU A 37 11.06 -10.83 7.20
N VAL A 38 11.16 -9.74 7.94
CA VAL A 38 11.29 -9.75 9.40
C VAL A 38 10.14 -8.94 9.95
N SER A 39 9.43 -9.49 10.94
CA SER A 39 8.36 -8.76 11.63
C SER A 39 8.92 -7.50 12.28
N ARG A 40 8.05 -6.51 12.54
CA ARG A 40 8.45 -5.25 13.15
C ARG A 40 9.14 -5.44 14.51
N ASN A 41 8.66 -6.37 15.34
CA ASN A 41 9.28 -6.73 16.63
C ASN A 41 10.49 -7.67 16.51
N ARG A 42 10.87 -8.07 15.29
CA ARG A 42 11.99 -8.96 14.96
C ARG A 42 11.91 -10.39 15.50
N GLN A 43 10.78 -10.78 16.09
CA GLN A 43 10.59 -12.12 16.64
C GLN A 43 10.25 -13.17 15.57
N ALA A 44 9.57 -12.76 14.50
CA ALA A 44 9.22 -13.64 13.39
C ALA A 44 10.03 -13.32 12.13
N LYS A 45 10.44 -14.37 11.42
CA LYS A 45 11.13 -14.28 10.13
C LYS A 45 10.40 -15.16 9.13
N LEU A 46 10.10 -14.60 7.97
CA LEU A 46 9.47 -15.30 6.84
C LEU A 46 10.40 -15.24 5.64
N LYS A 47 10.86 -16.39 5.14
CA LYS A 47 11.56 -16.47 3.86
C LYS A 47 10.53 -16.75 2.78
N ALA A 48 10.33 -15.80 1.86
CA ALA A 48 9.31 -15.89 0.82
C ALA A 48 9.84 -15.42 -0.54
N GLN A 49 9.20 -15.86 -1.61
CA GLN A 49 9.36 -15.25 -2.92
C GLN A 49 8.56 -13.96 -2.96
N VAL A 50 9.20 -12.88 -3.38
CA VAL A 50 8.60 -11.55 -3.47
C VAL A 50 8.86 -10.94 -4.83
N PHE A 51 7.90 -10.16 -5.31
CA PHE A 51 7.98 -9.45 -6.57
C PHE A 51 7.81 -7.97 -6.31
N PHE A 52 8.80 -7.15 -6.68
CA PHE A 52 8.81 -5.72 -6.39
C PHE A 52 8.92 -4.88 -7.67
N ALA A 53 8.22 -3.76 -7.66
CA ALA A 53 8.49 -2.62 -8.51
C ALA A 53 9.85 -1.95 -8.15
N SER A 54 10.26 -0.95 -8.91
CA SER A 54 11.45 -0.13 -8.60
C SER A 54 11.16 1.04 -7.65
N PHE A 55 9.88 1.38 -7.45
CA PHE A 55 9.41 2.39 -6.49
C PHE A 55 8.02 2.03 -5.98
N ASP A 56 7.56 2.72 -4.95
CA ASP A 56 6.19 2.61 -4.43
C ASP A 56 5.40 3.91 -4.66
N GLN A 57 4.15 3.92 -4.20
CA GLN A 57 3.22 5.04 -4.34
C GLN A 57 3.72 6.36 -3.72
N ARG A 58 4.62 6.30 -2.73
CA ARG A 58 5.16 7.47 -2.02
C ARG A 58 6.35 8.10 -2.73
N SER A 59 6.85 7.48 -3.78
CA SER A 59 7.90 8.04 -4.62
C SER A 59 7.42 9.32 -5.30
N GLU A 60 8.32 10.30 -5.44
CA GLU A 60 8.08 11.51 -6.26
C GLU A 60 7.66 11.14 -7.69
N ARG A 61 8.18 10.02 -8.22
CA ARG A 61 7.82 9.50 -9.56
C ARG A 61 6.35 9.08 -9.64
N ALA A 62 5.82 8.52 -8.57
CA ALA A 62 4.43 8.09 -8.51
C ALA A 62 3.51 9.27 -8.25
N ALA A 63 3.92 10.20 -7.35
CA ALA A 63 3.11 11.31 -6.87
C ALA A 63 1.71 10.83 -6.43
N GLY A 64 1.69 9.77 -5.61
CA GLY A 64 0.50 9.02 -5.22
C GLY A 64 0.50 8.66 -3.72
N GLU A 65 0.81 9.61 -2.84
CA GLU A 65 0.98 9.37 -1.39
C GLU A 65 -0.19 8.59 -0.76
N SER A 66 -1.42 8.86 -1.22
CA SER A 66 -2.68 8.21 -0.79
C SER A 66 -3.34 7.35 -1.88
N ALA A 67 -2.59 6.95 -2.90
CA ALA A 67 -3.12 6.24 -4.07
C ALA A 67 -3.31 4.73 -3.88
N CYS A 68 -3.12 4.19 -2.66
CA CYS A 68 -3.10 2.75 -2.41
C CYS A 68 -4.31 2.01 -3.02
N THR A 69 -5.52 2.50 -2.79
CA THR A 69 -6.75 1.88 -3.31
C THR A 69 -6.82 1.92 -4.84
N ALA A 70 -6.41 3.03 -5.47
CA ALA A 70 -6.38 3.16 -6.92
C ALA A 70 -5.33 2.24 -7.56
N LEU A 71 -4.16 2.12 -6.95
CA LEU A 71 -3.14 1.14 -7.32
C LEU A 71 -3.69 -0.28 -7.28
N VAL A 72 -4.39 -0.65 -6.19
CA VAL A 72 -4.98 -1.99 -6.04
C VAL A 72 -5.95 -2.28 -7.19
N ALA A 73 -6.85 -1.35 -7.54
CA ALA A 73 -7.80 -1.55 -8.64
C ALA A 73 -7.08 -1.78 -9.99
N VAL A 74 -6.09 -0.96 -10.31
CA VAL A 74 -5.32 -1.07 -11.57
C VAL A 74 -4.50 -2.36 -11.63
N ILE A 75 -3.82 -2.73 -10.53
CA ILE A 75 -3.01 -3.94 -10.44
C ILE A 75 -3.91 -5.18 -10.51
N ALA A 76 -5.01 -5.21 -9.77
CA ALA A 76 -5.96 -6.32 -9.78
C ALA A 76 -6.55 -6.52 -11.19
N HIS A 77 -6.92 -5.44 -11.87
CA HIS A 77 -7.37 -5.51 -13.25
C HIS A 77 -6.29 -6.14 -14.16
N ARG A 78 -5.04 -5.69 -14.07
CA ARG A 78 -3.95 -6.25 -14.90
C ARG A 78 -3.72 -7.73 -14.64
N LEU A 79 -3.69 -8.13 -13.37
CA LEU A 79 -3.47 -9.53 -12.98
C LEU A 79 -4.62 -10.41 -13.45
N ASN A 80 -5.86 -9.92 -13.36
CA ASN A 80 -7.04 -10.68 -13.82
C ASN A 80 -7.13 -10.77 -15.35
N SER A 81 -6.74 -9.72 -16.07
CA SER A 81 -6.76 -9.70 -17.55
C SER A 81 -5.62 -10.52 -18.18
N ASN A 82 -4.54 -10.78 -17.44
CA ASN A 82 -3.35 -11.48 -17.94
C ASN A 82 -2.91 -12.57 -16.96
N GLN A 83 -3.80 -13.51 -16.66
CA GLN A 83 -3.57 -14.57 -15.65
C GLN A 83 -2.39 -15.49 -16.00
N ALA A 84 -1.99 -15.55 -17.27
CA ALA A 84 -0.91 -16.41 -17.74
C ALA A 84 0.48 -15.94 -17.28
N SER A 85 0.67 -14.67 -16.90
CA SER A 85 1.99 -14.16 -16.54
C SER A 85 1.96 -13.01 -15.55
N MET A 86 2.99 -12.95 -14.69
CA MET A 86 3.25 -11.77 -13.86
C MET A 86 3.71 -10.59 -14.71
N PRO A 87 3.47 -9.34 -14.27
CA PRO A 87 4.09 -8.19 -14.90
C PRO A 87 5.61 -8.28 -14.90
N THR A 88 6.22 -7.70 -15.93
CA THR A 88 7.63 -7.34 -15.83
C THR A 88 7.81 -6.24 -14.78
N ARG A 89 9.03 -6.02 -14.30
CA ARG A 89 9.29 -4.95 -13.32
C ARG A 89 8.92 -3.56 -13.87
N LEU A 90 9.19 -3.32 -15.16
CA LEU A 90 8.83 -2.07 -15.84
C LEU A 90 7.31 -1.93 -16.00
N GLU A 91 6.62 -3.01 -16.34
CA GLU A 91 5.14 -3.00 -16.35
C GLU A 91 4.59 -2.70 -14.96
N PHE A 92 5.19 -3.24 -13.90
CA PHE A 92 4.71 -3.00 -12.55
C PHE A 92 4.91 -1.54 -12.12
N ASP A 93 6.05 -0.94 -12.47
CA ASP A 93 6.30 0.50 -12.34
C ASP A 93 5.22 1.32 -13.07
N SER A 94 4.86 0.93 -14.29
CA SER A 94 3.80 1.58 -15.06
C SER A 94 2.42 1.45 -14.42
N LEU A 95 2.09 0.31 -13.81
CA LEU A 95 0.84 0.15 -13.08
C LEU A 95 0.76 1.07 -11.85
N ILE A 96 1.88 1.31 -11.17
CA ILE A 96 1.94 2.25 -10.04
C ILE A 96 1.71 3.69 -10.51
N THR A 97 2.33 4.10 -11.62
CA THR A 97 2.13 5.46 -12.16
C THR A 97 0.72 5.63 -12.71
N GLU A 98 0.15 4.60 -13.32
CA GLU A 98 -1.23 4.59 -13.80
C GLU A 98 -2.23 4.73 -12.63
N GLY A 99 -2.14 3.89 -11.60
CA GLY A 99 -3.01 3.99 -10.43
C GLY A 99 -2.86 5.34 -9.71
N SER A 100 -1.64 5.88 -9.64
CA SER A 100 -1.41 7.21 -9.07
C SER A 100 -2.03 8.32 -9.92
N SER A 101 -2.02 8.16 -11.24
CA SER A 101 -2.68 9.08 -12.18
C SER A 101 -4.21 9.05 -12.01
N GLN A 102 -4.81 7.86 -11.89
CA GLN A 102 -6.24 7.72 -11.61
C GLN A 102 -6.60 8.37 -10.27
N TRP A 103 -5.82 8.13 -9.22
CA TRP A 103 -6.00 8.80 -7.92
C TRP A 103 -5.94 10.33 -8.05
N ARG A 104 -4.98 10.89 -8.81
CA ARG A 104 -4.92 12.34 -9.04
C ARG A 104 -6.16 12.89 -9.73
N LYS A 105 -6.77 12.15 -10.68
CA LYS A 105 -8.03 12.56 -11.31
C LYS A 105 -9.17 12.64 -10.29
N LEU A 106 -9.25 11.68 -9.36
CA LEU A 106 -10.22 11.72 -8.26
C LEU A 106 -10.00 12.93 -7.35
N CYS A 107 -8.73 13.24 -7.03
CA CYS A 107 -8.36 14.41 -6.25
C CYS A 107 -8.72 15.75 -6.91
N SER A 108 -8.89 15.78 -8.23
CA SER A 108 -9.31 17.00 -8.96
C SER A 108 -10.84 17.21 -8.92
N ASN A 109 -11.60 16.23 -8.43
CA ASN A 109 -13.05 16.34 -8.31
C ASN A 109 -13.43 16.80 -6.90
N ILE A 110 -14.06 17.98 -6.82
CA ILE A 110 -14.45 18.63 -5.57
C ILE A 110 -15.40 17.76 -4.74
N ALA A 111 -16.31 17.02 -5.38
CA ALA A 111 -17.23 16.15 -4.66
C ALA A 111 -16.48 15.04 -3.91
N TYR A 112 -15.47 14.43 -4.54
CA TYR A 112 -14.64 13.41 -3.89
C TYR A 112 -13.75 14.01 -2.80
N THR A 113 -13.13 15.17 -3.01
CA THR A 113 -12.29 15.79 -1.97
C THR A 113 -13.10 16.32 -0.79
N ASN A 114 -14.38 16.65 -0.99
CA ASN A 114 -15.28 17.01 0.12
C ASN A 114 -15.66 15.78 0.95
N ALA A 115 -15.88 14.63 0.31
CA ALA A 115 -16.17 13.37 0.99
C ALA A 115 -14.94 12.74 1.65
N PHE A 116 -13.76 12.89 1.03
CA PHE A 116 -12.47 12.37 1.50
C PHE A 116 -11.42 13.49 1.58
N PRO A 117 -11.45 14.34 2.63
CA PRO A 117 -10.54 15.47 2.76
C PRO A 117 -9.05 15.09 2.81
N ASP A 118 -8.74 13.91 3.32
CA ASP A 118 -7.39 13.35 3.38
C ASP A 118 -6.97 12.62 2.09
N LYS A 119 -7.89 12.52 1.11
CA LYS A 119 -7.70 11.89 -0.21
C LYS A 119 -7.42 10.39 -0.16
N HIS A 120 -7.74 9.71 0.94
CA HIS A 120 -7.78 8.24 0.99
C HIS A 120 -9.17 7.75 0.57
N PHE A 121 -9.32 7.51 -0.73
CA PHE A 121 -10.59 6.98 -1.27
C PHE A 121 -10.77 5.51 -0.89
N ASP A 122 -12.00 5.16 -0.49
CA ASP A 122 -12.37 3.76 -0.26
C ASP A 122 -12.46 2.98 -1.58
N LEU A 123 -12.51 1.65 -1.45
CA LEU A 123 -12.53 0.73 -2.60
C LEU A 123 -13.72 0.97 -3.52
N ASP A 124 -14.91 1.19 -2.95
CA ASP A 124 -16.14 1.40 -3.72
C ASP A 124 -16.09 2.69 -4.53
N THR A 125 -15.55 3.77 -3.96
CA THR A 125 -15.38 5.07 -4.65
C THR A 125 -14.42 4.92 -5.82
N VAL A 126 -13.28 4.25 -5.61
CA VAL A 126 -12.32 3.99 -6.69
C VAL A 126 -12.94 3.14 -7.78
N LEU A 127 -13.62 2.04 -7.45
CA LEU A 127 -14.19 1.13 -8.46
C LEU A 127 -15.35 1.76 -9.24
N LYS A 128 -16.15 2.62 -8.61
CA LYS A 128 -17.22 3.36 -9.31
C LYS A 128 -16.66 4.41 -10.27
N ALA A 129 -15.53 5.01 -9.92
CA ALA A 129 -14.92 6.08 -10.70
C ALA A 129 -13.94 5.57 -11.78
N ASP A 130 -13.37 4.38 -11.58
CA ASP A 130 -12.53 3.72 -12.56
C ASP A 130 -13.39 3.00 -13.61
N HIS A 131 -12.90 2.91 -14.84
CA HIS A 131 -13.62 2.26 -15.95
C HIS A 131 -13.16 0.81 -16.18
N LYS A 132 -12.28 0.29 -15.32
CA LYS A 132 -11.74 -1.06 -15.43
C LYS A 132 -12.74 -2.08 -14.87
N PRO A 133 -12.99 -3.21 -15.55
CA PRO A 133 -13.92 -4.25 -15.10
C PRO A 133 -13.33 -5.08 -13.95
N VAL A 134 -13.33 -4.53 -12.74
CA VAL A 134 -12.99 -5.24 -11.50
C VAL A 134 -14.19 -5.18 -10.57
N THR A 135 -14.57 -6.32 -10.00
CA THR A 135 -15.68 -6.43 -9.06
C THR A 135 -15.20 -7.14 -7.81
N VAL A 136 -15.63 -6.64 -6.65
CA VAL A 136 -15.33 -7.27 -5.36
C VAL A 136 -16.28 -8.45 -5.15
N LEU A 137 -15.73 -9.65 -4.99
CA LEU A 137 -16.47 -10.84 -4.59
C LEU A 137 -16.33 -11.02 -3.09
N GLN A 138 -17.29 -10.50 -2.33
CA GLN A 138 -17.28 -10.51 -0.87
C GLN A 138 -17.33 -11.95 -0.31
N ASP A 139 -18.04 -12.85 -0.98
CA ASP A 139 -18.15 -14.28 -0.68
C ASP A 139 -16.82 -15.04 -0.77
N LYS A 140 -15.86 -14.51 -1.53
CA LYS A 140 -14.50 -15.06 -1.70
C LYS A 140 -13.45 -14.29 -0.93
N SER A 141 -13.86 -13.26 -0.18
CA SER A 141 -12.97 -12.44 0.62
C SER A 141 -12.87 -13.01 2.04
N PHE A 142 -11.66 -13.28 2.51
CA PHE A 142 -11.45 -13.63 3.91
C PHE A 142 -11.40 -12.33 4.73
N THR A 143 -12.52 -11.93 5.30
CA THR A 143 -12.58 -10.86 6.30
C THR A 143 -12.45 -11.48 7.69
N GLY A 144 -11.24 -11.43 8.26
CA GLY A 144 -11.03 -11.74 9.66
C GLY A 144 -11.40 -10.52 10.50
N PHE A 145 -12.31 -10.67 11.46
CA PHE A 145 -12.48 -9.65 12.49
C PHE A 145 -11.38 -9.84 13.53
N PHE A 146 -10.64 -8.78 13.86
CA PHE A 146 -10.02 -8.71 15.17
C PHE A 146 -11.15 -8.81 16.18
N ASN A 147 -11.25 -9.93 16.90
CA ASN A 147 -12.27 -10.08 17.92
C ASN A 147 -12.02 -8.99 18.97
N ARG A 148 -12.94 -8.01 19.05
CA ARG A 148 -12.88 -6.91 20.01
C ARG A 148 -12.78 -7.40 21.46
N GLU A 149 -13.38 -8.53 21.79
CA GLU A 149 -13.35 -9.15 23.13
C GLU A 149 -11.98 -9.79 23.45
N ARG A 150 -11.22 -10.20 22.43
CA ARG A 150 -9.83 -10.70 22.60
C ARG A 150 -8.79 -9.59 22.57
N PHE A 151 -9.18 -8.39 22.15
CA PHE A 151 -8.29 -7.25 21.92
C PHE A 151 -8.94 -5.95 22.41
N GLU A 152 -9.47 -5.94 23.64
CA GLU A 152 -10.05 -4.74 24.24
C GLU A 152 -9.01 -3.60 24.32
N CYS A 153 -7.72 -3.95 24.42
CA CYS A 153 -6.57 -3.04 24.31
C CYS A 153 -6.56 -2.21 23.00
N LEU A 154 -7.15 -2.71 21.91
CA LEU A 154 -7.17 -2.00 20.62
C LEU A 154 -8.35 -1.04 20.45
N LYS A 155 -9.23 -0.92 21.46
CA LYS A 155 -10.51 -0.17 21.34
C LYS A 155 -10.34 1.30 20.98
N ASP A 156 -9.23 1.90 21.38
CA ASP A 156 -8.91 3.31 21.14
C ASP A 156 -7.75 3.49 20.13
N ALA A 157 -7.27 2.40 19.54
CA ALA A 157 -6.19 2.45 18.56
C ALA A 157 -6.72 2.90 17.19
N MET A 158 -6.31 4.09 16.76
CA MET A 158 -6.78 4.77 15.54
C MET A 158 -5.76 4.69 14.40
N SER A 159 -4.63 4.02 14.61
CA SER A 159 -3.58 3.81 13.61
C SER A 159 -2.92 2.44 13.74
N PHE A 160 -2.31 1.95 12.66
CA PHE A 160 -1.51 0.71 12.72
C PHE A 160 -0.36 0.80 13.73
N ASP A 161 0.18 1.99 13.99
CA ASP A 161 1.22 2.19 15.00
C ASP A 161 0.66 2.03 16.42
N GLU A 162 -0.50 2.62 16.70
CA GLU A 162 -1.19 2.46 17.98
C GLU A 162 -1.63 1.01 18.19
N ILE A 163 -2.26 0.39 17.19
CA ILE A 163 -2.64 -1.03 17.21
C ILE A 163 -1.40 -1.89 17.53
N TRP A 164 -0.26 -1.58 16.90
CA TRP A 164 0.97 -2.33 17.12
C TRP A 164 1.55 -2.14 18.53
N ASN A 165 1.51 -0.93 19.08
CA ASN A 165 1.98 -0.68 20.45
C ASN A 165 1.11 -1.44 21.45
N GLU A 166 -0.21 -1.34 21.33
CA GLU A 166 -1.15 -2.02 22.23
C GLU A 166 -0.95 -3.55 22.24
N ILE A 167 -0.72 -4.17 21.07
CA ILE A 167 -0.44 -5.62 20.99
C ILE A 167 0.97 -5.98 21.47
N SER A 168 1.93 -5.04 21.40
CA SER A 168 3.32 -5.30 21.81
C SER A 168 3.54 -5.10 23.31
N ASP A 169 2.63 -4.39 23.98
CA ASP A 169 2.66 -4.12 25.41
C ASP A 169 1.83 -5.15 26.23
N GLU A 170 1.17 -6.12 25.58
CA GLU A 170 0.63 -7.29 26.29
C GLU A 170 1.77 -8.19 26.81
N PRO A 171 1.79 -8.52 28.12
CA PRO A 171 2.85 -9.33 28.74
C PRO A 171 2.86 -10.80 28.32
#